data_AF-A0A957TP59-F1
#
_entry.id   AF-A0A957TP59-F1
#
_cell.length_a   1.000
_cell.length_b   1.000
_cell.length_c   1.000
_cell.angle_alpha   90.00
_cell.angle_beta   90.00
_cell.angle_gamma   90.00
#
_symmetry.space_group_name_H-M   'P 1'
#
loop_
_entity.id
_entity.type
_entity.pdbx_description
1 polymer ?
#
loop_
_entity_poly.entity_id
_entity_poly.type
_entity_poly.pdbx_seq_one_letter_code
_entity_poly.pdbx_strand_id
1 'polypeptide(L)'
;ETDVLSAVDLDATMRYLQQRAEQNDPAFFQRTHFRARADFFRQYQRLSEILVRATQEVAGPPLVWVNAQAKQPLPSKVRTALYRSHTI
;
A
#
# COMPACT_ATOMS: atom_id res chain seq x y z
N GLU A 1 -0.75 -21.55 7.12
CA GLU A 1 0.53 -20.86 7.30
C GLU A 1 0.31 -19.38 7.12
N THR A 2 0.61 -18.59 8.15
CA THR A 2 0.47 -17.13 8.11
C THR A 2 1.66 -16.60 7.35
N ASP A 3 1.47 -16.39 6.05
CA ASP A 3 2.51 -15.94 5.13
C ASP A 3 3.07 -14.59 5.60
N VAL A 4 4.36 -14.56 5.88
CA VAL A 4 5.05 -13.35 6.31
C VAL A 4 5.20 -12.49 5.07
N LEU A 5 4.28 -11.54 4.87
CA LEU A 5 4.37 -10.51 3.84
C LEU A 5 5.80 -9.94 3.84
N SER A 6 6.51 -10.00 2.72
CA SER A 6 7.78 -9.32 2.53
C SER A 6 7.59 -8.00 1.77
N ALA A 7 8.64 -7.18 1.71
CA ALA A 7 8.60 -5.92 0.95
C ALA A 7 8.40 -6.19 -0.55
N VAL A 8 8.94 -7.32 -1.04
CA VAL A 8 8.79 -7.78 -2.42
C VAL A 8 7.33 -8.17 -2.67
N ASP A 9 6.69 -8.85 -1.71
CA ASP A 9 5.29 -9.26 -1.83
C ASP A 9 4.34 -8.06 -1.78
N LEU A 10 4.65 -7.05 -0.98
CA LEU A 10 3.86 -5.82 -0.95
C LEU A 10 3.94 -5.06 -2.28
N ASP A 11 5.13 -4.92 -2.87
CA ASP A 11 5.26 -4.26 -4.17
C ASP A 11 4.56 -5.05 -5.29
N ALA A 12 4.72 -6.38 -5.31
CA ALA A 12 4.02 -7.25 -6.25
C ALA A 12 2.49 -7.17 -6.10
N THR A 13 2.00 -7.13 -4.86
CA THR A 13 0.57 -6.98 -4.54
C THR A 13 0.05 -5.64 -5.04
N MET A 14 0.75 -4.54 -4.77
CA MET A 14 0.33 -3.22 -5.21
C MET A 14 0.29 -3.11 -6.74
N ARG A 15 1.28 -3.67 -7.44
CA ARG A 15 1.27 -3.76 -8.91
C ARG A 15 0.11 -4.60 -9.43
N TYR A 16 -0.18 -5.73 -8.79
CA TYR A 16 -1.30 -6.59 -9.18
C TYR A 16 -2.64 -5.86 -9.05
N LEU A 17 -2.87 -5.15 -7.94
CA LEU A 17 -4.08 -4.34 -7.74
C LEU A 17 -4.19 -3.25 -8.80
N GLN A 18 -3.09 -2.56 -9.10
CA GLN A 18 -3.04 -1.54 -10.15
C GLN A 18 -3.41 -2.14 -11.51
N GLN A 19 -2.80 -3.25 -11.93
CA GLN A 19 -3.08 -3.90 -13.22
C GLN A 19 -4.55 -4.29 -13.37
N ARG A 20 -5.18 -4.83 -12.32
CA ARG A 20 -6.60 -5.19 -12.36
C ARG A 20 -7.51 -3.97 -12.51
N ALA A 21 -7.17 -2.87 -11.84
CA ALA A 21 -7.86 -1.61 -12.03
C ALA A 21 -7.65 -1.02 -13.43
N GLU A 22 -6.46 -1.15 -14.02
CA GLU A 22 -6.15 -0.71 -15.40
C GLU A 22 -6.95 -1.49 -16.45
N GLN A 23 -7.06 -2.80 -16.27
CA GLN A 23 -7.83 -3.71 -17.12
C GLN A 23 -9.35 -3.54 -16.94
N ASN A 24 -9.77 -2.69 -16.02
CA ASN A 24 -11.17 -2.48 -15.67
C ASN A 24 -11.88 -3.78 -15.26
N ASP A 25 -11.18 -4.64 -14.50
CA ASP A 25 -11.68 -5.96 -14.07
C ASP A 25 -12.99 -5.82 -13.26
N PRO A 26 -14.14 -6.29 -13.78
CA PRO A 26 -15.42 -6.19 -13.07
C PRO A 26 -15.42 -6.94 -11.74
N ALA A 27 -14.72 -8.07 -11.66
CA ALA A 27 -14.65 -8.87 -10.44
C ALA A 27 -13.83 -8.17 -9.35
N PHE A 28 -12.84 -7.36 -9.74
CA PHE A 28 -12.10 -6.51 -8.82
C PHE A 28 -12.99 -5.43 -8.19
N PHE A 29 -13.82 -4.75 -8.99
CA PHE A 29 -14.72 -3.71 -8.48
C PHE A 29 -15.89 -4.26 -7.66
N GLN A 30 -16.37 -5.47 -7.96
CA GLN A 30 -17.40 -6.12 -7.14
C GLN A 30 -16.91 -6.49 -5.73
N ARG A 31 -15.61 -6.78 -5.58
CA ARG A 31 -15.00 -7.19 -4.31
C ARG A 31 -14.43 -6.04 -3.49
N THR A 32 -14.39 -4.83 -4.05
CA THR A 32 -13.81 -3.64 -3.41
C THR A 32 -14.88 -2.55 -3.27
N HIS A 33 -14.58 -1.49 -2.51
CA HIS A 33 -15.47 -0.33 -2.39
C HIS A 33 -15.39 0.62 -3.59
N PHE A 34 -14.57 0.29 -4.60
CA PHE A 34 -14.39 1.11 -5.78
C PHE A 34 -15.49 0.86 -6.79
N ARG A 35 -16.17 1.93 -7.23
CA ARG A 35 -17.28 1.82 -8.19
C ARG A 35 -16.80 1.81 -9.64
N ALA A 36 -15.63 2.38 -9.90
CA ALA A 36 -15.03 2.44 -11.23
C ALA A 36 -13.51 2.61 -11.16
N ARG A 37 -12.85 2.36 -12.30
CA ARG A 37 -11.41 2.62 -12.50
C ARG A 37 -10.99 4.02 -12.06
N ALA A 38 -11.77 5.06 -12.39
CA ALA A 38 -11.44 6.44 -12.03
C ALA A 38 -11.42 6.67 -10.51
N ASP A 39 -12.29 5.98 -9.77
CA ASP A 39 -12.35 6.09 -8.31
C ASP A 39 -11.15 5.42 -7.66
N PHE A 40 -10.73 4.26 -8.20
CA PHE A 40 -9.50 3.59 -7.79
C PHE A 40 -8.30 4.51 -7.97
N PHE A 41 -8.05 5.02 -9.18
CA PHE A 41 -6.89 5.87 -9.43
C PHE A 41 -6.92 7.18 -8.66
N ARG A 42 -8.10 7.74 -8.37
CA ARG A 42 -8.23 8.92 -7.51
C ARG A 42 -7.75 8.64 -6.08
N GLN A 43 -8.10 7.49 -5.51
CA GLN A 43 -7.63 7.11 -4.17
C GLN A 43 -6.16 6.67 -4.20
N TYR A 44 -5.77 5.90 -5.22
CA TYR A 44 -4.40 5.43 -5.40
C TYR A 44 -3.42 6.61 -5.47
N GLN A 45 -3.72 7.65 -6.24
CA GLN A 45 -2.88 8.85 -6.32
C GLN A 45 -2.84 9.69 -5.03
N ARG A 46 -3.75 9.46 -4.08
CA ARG A 46 -3.72 10.10 -2.75
C ARG A 46 -2.97 9.27 -1.72
N LEU A 47 -2.76 7.98 -1.98
CA LEU A 47 -1.98 7.09 -1.12
C LEU A 47 -0.49 7.36 -1.37
N SER A 48 0.20 7.94 -0.39
CA SER A 48 1.63 8.26 -0.51
C SER A 48 2.52 7.05 -0.19
N GLU A 49 2.29 6.39 0.95
CA GLU A 49 3.14 5.31 1.47
C GLU A 49 2.28 4.33 2.29
N ILE A 50 2.70 3.07 2.35
CA ILE A 50 2.19 2.04 3.26
C ILE A 50 3.34 1.59 4.16
N LEU A 51 3.10 1.57 5.48
CA LEU A 51 4.00 1.01 6.48
C LEU A 51 3.32 -0.21 7.13
N VAL A 52 3.85 -1.40 6.90
CA VAL A 52 3.39 -2.63 7.57
C VAL A 52 4.33 -2.95 8.72
N ARG A 53 3.75 -3.03 9.92
CA ARG A 53 4.47 -3.40 11.13
C ARG A 53 4.56 -4.92 11.22
N ALA A 54 5.75 -5.45 11.44
CA ALA A 54 5.87 -6.84 11.83
C ALA A 54 5.29 -7.00 13.25
N THR A 55 4.49 -8.05 13.47
CA THR A 55 3.99 -8.39 14.81
C THR A 55 5.14 -8.93 15.67
N GLN A 56 5.00 -8.90 17.00
CA GLN A 56 6.05 -9.31 17.95
C GLN A 56 6.64 -10.71 17.70
N GLU A 57 5.88 -11.59 17.03
CA GLU A 57 6.29 -12.96 16.67
C GLU A 57 7.24 -13.01 15.45
N VAL A 58 7.26 -11.96 14.62
CA VAL A 58 8.13 -11.83 13.45
C VAL A 58 9.09 -10.66 13.70
N ALA A 59 10.24 -10.95 14.27
CA ALA A 59 11.28 -9.94 14.47
C ALA A 59 11.86 -9.51 13.11
N GLY A 60 11.48 -8.31 12.64
CA GLY A 60 11.97 -7.75 11.38
C GLY A 60 11.70 -6.25 11.26
N PRO A 61 12.45 -5.55 10.38
CA PRO A 61 12.18 -4.15 10.11
C PRO A 61 10.78 -3.98 9.50
N PRO A 62 10.12 -2.82 9.71
CA PRO A 62 8.85 -2.54 9.05
C PRO A 62 8.99 -2.61 7.54
N LEU A 63 7.96 -3.13 6.88
CA LEU A 63 7.89 -3.09 5.43
C LEU A 63 7.37 -1.72 5.02
N VAL A 64 8.10 -1.10 4.12
CA VAL A 64 7.75 0.20 3.56
C VAL A 64 7.47 0.00 2.08
N TRP A 65 6.32 0.48 1.64
CA TRP A 65 6.05 0.67 0.22
C TRP A 65 5.74 2.14 -0.05
N VAL A 66 6.37 2.68 -1.10
CA VAL A 66 6.22 4.08 -1.52
C VAL A 66 5.50 4.12 -2.86
N ASN A 67 4.44 4.90 -2.95
CA ASN A 67 3.70 5.05 -4.20
C ASN A 67 4.36 6.08 -5.11
N ALA A 68 4.99 5.62 -6.20
CA ALA A 68 5.57 6.50 -7.21
C ALA A 68 4.54 7.39 -7.94
N GLN A 69 3.25 7.00 -7.93
CA GLN A 69 2.16 7.74 -8.58
C GLN A 69 1.43 8.70 -7.63
N ALA A 70 1.89 8.84 -6.38
CA ALA A 70 1.29 9.75 -5.43
C ALA A 70 1.43 11.20 -5.93
N LYS A 71 0.29 11.90 -6.03
CA LYS A 71 0.25 13.33 -6.35
C LYS A 71 0.76 14.21 -5.21
N GLN A 72 0.72 13.67 -4.00
CA GLN A 72 1.16 14.35 -2.78
C GLN A 72 2.14 13.41 -2.07
N PRO A 73 3.46 13.60 -2.23
CA PRO A 73 4.43 12.82 -1.48
C PRO A 73 4.26 13.09 0.01
N LEU A 74 4.58 12.10 0.84
CA LEU A 74 4.42 12.23 2.29
C LEU A 74 5.39 13.30 2.81
N PRO A 75 4.93 14.36 3.50
CA PRO A 75 5.83 15.38 4.02
C PRO A 75 6.86 14.78 4.97
N SER A 76 8.13 15.19 4.86
CA SER A 76 9.25 14.58 5.60
C SER A 76 9.01 14.50 7.11
N LYS A 77 8.36 15.51 7.72
CA LYS A 77 8.01 15.52 9.14
C LYS A 77 7.00 14.43 9.51
N VAL A 78 6.00 14.22 8.67
CA VAL A 78 4.98 13.16 8.84
C VAL A 78 5.63 11.79 8.68
N ARG A 79 6.50 11.64 7.67
CA ARG A 79 7.28 10.42 7.48
C ARG A 79 8.13 10.10 8.71
N THR A 80 8.87 11.07 9.24
CA THR A 80 9.65 10.86 10.47
C THR A 80 8.78 10.45 11.65
N ALA A 81 7.62 11.10 11.85
CA ALA A 81 6.69 10.73 12.93
C ALA A 81 6.14 9.31 12.76
N LEU A 82 5.76 8.94 11.54
CA LEU A 82 5.22 7.62 11.20
C LEU A 82 6.24 6.51 11.50
N TYR A 83 7.50 6.68 11.09
CA TYR A 83 8.55 5.67 11.30
C TYR A 83 8.93 5.56 12.78
N ARG A 84 9.00 6.69 13.49
CA ARG A 84 9.26 6.70 14.95
C ARG A 84 8.16 6.03 15.75
N SER A 85 6.90 6.13 15.30
CA SER A 85 5.79 5.49 16.00
C SER A 85 5.91 3.96 16.00
N HIS A 86 6.73 3.36 15.11
CA HIS A 86 6.92 1.91 15.01
C HIS A 86 8.06 1.38 15.87
N THR A 87 8.98 2.23 16.29
CA THR A 87 10.08 1.88 17.19
C THR A 87 9.72 1.89 18.67
N ILE A 88 8.43 2.01 19.03
CA ILE A 88 7.93 2.04 20.42
C ILE A 88 7.34 0.68 20.78
#